data_AF-A0A843T5P8-F1
#
_entry.id   AF-A0A843T5P8-F1
#
_cell.length_a   1.000
_cell.length_b   1.000
_cell.length_c   1.000
_cell.angle_alpha   90.00
_cell.angle_beta   90.00
_cell.angle_gamma   90.00
#
_symmetry.space_group_name_H-M   'P 1'
#
loop_
_entity.id
_entity.type
_entity.pdbx_description
1 polymer ?
#
loop_
_entity_poly.entity_id
_entity_poly.type
_entity_poly.pdbx_seq_one_letter_code
_entity_poly.pdbx_strand_id
1 'polypeptide(L)'
;MTKGTNPLETPAFFVAPGKPATGPRILLLSYHFPPGSAAGSLRWQKLTGLVADRGWGVDVVTLDPTDLAKRDDRRLRELPAGTRVFGVH
;
A
#
# COMPACT_ATOMS: atom_id res chain seq x y z
N MET A 1 -3.28 -11.94 -30.65
CA MET A 1 -4.12 -12.30 -29.50
C MET A 1 -3.40 -11.89 -28.22
N THR A 2 -3.45 -10.62 -27.85
CA THR A 2 -2.93 -10.12 -26.56
C THR A 2 -4.11 -10.06 -25.60
N LYS A 3 -4.05 -10.88 -24.55
CA LYS A 3 -5.04 -10.96 -23.49
C LYS A 3 -5.12 -9.57 -22.85
N GLY A 4 -6.23 -8.86 -23.04
CA GLY A 4 -6.45 -7.57 -22.38
C GLY A 4 -6.37 -7.81 -20.89
N THR A 5 -5.41 -7.16 -20.22
CA THR A 5 -5.28 -7.19 -18.77
C THR A 5 -6.61 -6.68 -18.22
N ASN A 6 -7.32 -7.53 -17.48
CA ASN A 6 -8.54 -7.13 -16.80
C ASN A 6 -8.14 -5.99 -15.82
N PRO A 7 -8.69 -4.77 -15.92
CA PRO A 7 -8.32 -3.69 -15.00
C PRO A 7 -8.66 -3.99 -13.53
N LEU A 8 -9.44 -5.05 -13.27
CA LEU A 8 -9.70 -5.58 -11.93
C LEU A 8 -8.58 -6.51 -11.41
N GLU A 9 -7.59 -6.87 -12.23
CA GLU A 9 -6.46 -7.73 -11.90
C GLU A 9 -5.14 -6.95 -11.74
N THR A 10 -5.18 -5.65 -11.42
CA THR A 10 -3.95 -4.91 -11.11
C THR A 10 -3.25 -5.58 -9.93
N PRO A 11 -2.07 -6.22 -10.15
CA PRO A 11 -1.37 -6.87 -9.05
C PRO A 11 -0.93 -5.79 -8.06
N ALA A 12 -1.01 -6.11 -6.76
CA ALA A 12 -0.40 -5.24 -5.76
C ALA A 12 1.10 -5.12 -6.05
N PHE A 13 1.60 -3.90 -6.10
CA PHE A 13 3.04 -3.62 -6.12
C PHE A 13 3.73 -4.29 -4.93
N PHE A 14 3.09 -4.25 -3.76
CA PHE A 14 3.62 -4.85 -2.53
C PHE A 14 2.51 -5.41 -1.65
N VAL A 15 2.79 -6.55 -1.02
CA VAL A 15 1.97 -7.12 0.06
C VAL A 15 2.86 -7.29 1.28
N ALA A 16 2.52 -6.61 2.37
CA ALA A 16 3.25 -6.72 3.61
C ALA A 16 3.18 -8.15 4.16
N PRO A 17 4.32 -8.78 4.48
CA PRO A 17 4.34 -10.16 4.93
C PRO A 17 3.66 -10.32 6.30
N GLY A 18 3.17 -11.53 6.58
CA GLY A 18 2.52 -11.89 7.84
C GLY A 18 1.03 -12.20 7.69
N LYS A 19 0.37 -12.52 8.81
CA LYS A 19 -1.05 -12.90 8.83
C LYS A 19 -1.91 -11.65 8.58
N PRO A 20 -2.75 -11.63 7.52
CA PRO A 20 -3.68 -10.53 7.30
C PRO A 20 -4.69 -10.42 8.45
N ALA A 21 -5.13 -9.20 8.71
CA ALA A 21 -6.27 -8.95 9.57
C ALA A 21 -7.53 -9.64 9.04
N THR A 22 -8.35 -10.18 9.94
CA THR A 22 -9.63 -10.83 9.63
C THR A 22 -10.84 -9.90 9.78
N GLY A 23 -10.62 -8.69 10.31
CA GLY A 23 -11.65 -7.67 10.45
C GLY A 23 -11.94 -6.92 9.15
N PRO A 24 -12.74 -5.84 9.22
CA PRO A 24 -13.04 -5.00 8.05
C PRO A 24 -11.77 -4.37 7.46
N ARG A 25 -11.86 -3.92 6.21
CA ARG A 25 -10.72 -3.29 5.51
C ARG A 25 -10.99 -1.82 5.23
N ILE A 26 -9.93 -1.00 5.29
CA ILE A 26 -9.95 0.35 4.72
C ILE A 26 -9.30 0.35 3.34
N LEU A 27 -9.82 1.20 2.46
CA LEU A 27 -9.14 1.62 1.24
C LEU A 27 -8.60 3.03 1.46
N LEU A 28 -7.28 3.19 1.40
CA LEU A 28 -6.60 4.47 1.46
C LEU A 28 -6.17 4.89 0.06
N LEU A 29 -6.75 5.97 -0.45
CA LEU A 29 -6.31 6.62 -1.68
C LEU A 29 -5.43 7.81 -1.32
N SER A 30 -4.14 7.76 -1.69
CA SER A 30 -3.20 8.83 -1.40
C SER A 30 -2.07 8.87 -2.42
N TYR A 31 -1.79 10.05 -2.97
CA TYR A 31 -0.68 10.25 -3.91
C TYR A 31 0.69 9.92 -3.29
N HIS A 32 0.85 10.11 -1.98
CA HIS A 32 2.07 9.81 -1.27
C HIS A 32 1.86 8.69 -0.24
N PHE A 33 2.55 7.58 -0.44
CA PHE A 33 2.63 6.46 0.48
C PHE A 33 4.03 5.81 0.43
N PRO A 34 4.46 5.01 1.42
CA PRO A 34 5.62 4.15 1.24
C PRO A 34 5.53 3.33 -0.05
N PRO A 35 6.63 3.17 -0.81
CA PRO A 35 8.01 3.49 -0.42
C PRO A 35 8.46 4.94 -0.66
N GLY A 36 7.57 5.86 -1.06
CA GLY A 36 7.88 7.29 -1.17
C GLY A 36 8.25 7.92 0.17
N SER A 37 9.16 8.88 0.16
CA SER A 37 9.70 9.53 1.37
C SER A 37 9.12 10.91 1.67
N ALA A 38 8.09 11.34 0.94
CA ALA A 38 7.44 12.62 1.17
C ALA A 38 6.81 12.67 2.56
N ALA A 39 6.68 13.87 3.14
CA ALA A 39 6.02 14.05 4.44
C ALA A 39 4.58 13.49 4.46
N GLY A 40 3.90 13.45 3.30
CA GLY A 40 2.61 12.80 3.13
C GLY A 40 2.64 11.29 3.40
N SER A 41 3.69 10.59 2.93
CA SER A 41 3.84 9.15 3.10
C SER A 41 3.91 8.72 4.56
N LEU A 42 4.66 9.46 5.40
CA LEU A 42 4.86 9.11 6.81
C LEU A 42 3.58 9.24 7.65
N ARG A 43 2.74 10.26 7.37
CA ARG A 43 1.46 10.45 8.06
C ARG A 43 0.53 9.27 7.82
N TRP A 44 0.42 8.87 6.56
CA TRP A 44 -0.41 7.75 6.17
C TRP A 44 0.13 6.42 6.71
N GLN A 45 1.44 6.22 6.68
CA GLN A 45 2.07 5.04 7.27
C GLN A 45 1.70 4.90 8.76
N LYS A 46 1.79 5.97 9.56
CA LYS A 46 1.37 5.93 10.97
C LYS A 46 -0.11 5.63 11.14
N LEU A 47 -0.99 6.22 10.31
CA LEU A 47 -2.42 5.92 10.34
C LEU A 47 -2.70 4.44 10.09
N THR A 48 -2.02 3.83 9.11
CA THR A 48 -2.23 2.40 8.81
C THR A 48 -1.92 1.49 9.99
N GLY A 49 -0.90 1.82 10.80
CA GLY A 49 -0.63 1.14 12.07
C GLY A 49 -1.80 1.22 13.04
N LEU A 50 -2.35 2.42 13.28
CA LEU A 50 -3.49 2.62 14.19
C LEU A 50 -4.77 1.90 13.76
N VAL A 51 -4.95 1.71 12.45
CA VAL A 51 -6.07 0.96 11.88
C VAL A 51 -5.85 -0.53 12.04
N ALA A 52 -4.62 -1.00 11.80
CA ALA A 52 -4.26 -2.40 12.03
C ALA A 52 -4.34 -2.82 13.51
N ASP A 53 -3.99 -1.93 14.44
CA ASP A 53 -4.15 -2.15 15.89
C ASP A 53 -5.61 -2.39 16.29
N ARG A 54 -6.57 -1.92 15.48
CA ARG A 54 -8.01 -2.19 15.64
C ARG A 54 -8.46 -3.50 14.97
N GLY A 55 -7.53 -4.27 14.41
CA GLY A 55 -7.79 -5.53 13.71
C GLY A 55 -8.33 -5.36 12.29
N TRP A 56 -8.13 -4.18 11.67
CA TRP A 56 -8.60 -3.90 10.32
C TRP A 56 -7.49 -4.14 9.28
N GLY A 57 -7.87 -4.59 8.09
CA GLY A 57 -6.96 -4.68 6.95
C GLY A 57 -6.80 -3.35 6.23
N VAL A 58 -5.71 -3.19 5.47
CA VAL A 58 -5.41 -1.95 4.75
C VAL A 58 -5.09 -2.26 3.29
N ASP A 59 -5.80 -1.59 2.39
CA ASP A 59 -5.48 -1.49 0.97
C ASP A 59 -5.11 -0.06 0.64
N VAL A 60 -4.02 0.13 -0.10
CA VAL A 60 -3.51 1.45 -0.45
C VAL A 60 -3.37 1.59 -1.95
N VAL A 61 -3.96 2.63 -2.51
CA VAL A 61 -3.77 3.04 -3.90
C VAL A 61 -2.98 4.33 -3.91
N THR A 62 -1.83 4.32 -4.59
CA THR A 62 -0.87 5.41 -4.57
C THR A 62 -0.19 5.60 -5.93
N LEU A 63 0.62 6.65 -6.08
CA LEU A 63 1.47 6.82 -7.26
C LEU A 63 2.32 5.56 -7.44
N ASP A 64 2.41 5.04 -8.67
CA ASP A 64 3.21 3.85 -8.92
C ASP A 64 4.64 4.04 -8.37
N PRO A 65 5.12 3.15 -7.49
CA PRO A 65 6.47 3.24 -6.96
C PRO A 65 7.59 3.19 -8.01
N THR A 66 7.33 2.79 -9.25
CA THR A 66 8.27 2.93 -10.37
C THR A 66 8.48 4.38 -10.80
N ASP A 67 7.52 5.25 -10.52
CA ASP A 67 7.52 6.66 -10.94
C ASP A 67 8.11 7.59 -9.87
N LEU A 68 8.51 7.02 -8.72
CA LEU A 68 9.12 7.78 -7.63
C LEU A 68 10.58 8.15 -7.95
N ALA A 69 10.88 9.45 -7.91
CA ALA A 69 12.26 9.94 -8.04
C ALA A 69 13.21 9.46 -6.92
N LYS A 70 12.67 9.21 -5.72
CA LYS A 70 13.41 8.65 -4.57
C LYS A 70 12.55 7.65 -3.83
N ARG A 71 13.12 6.46 -3.59
CA ARG A 71 12.44 5.33 -2.98
C ARG A 71 13.19 4.82 -1.75
N ASP A 72 12.45 4.54 -0.68
CA ASP A 72 12.98 3.93 0.55
C ASP A 72 12.15 2.69 0.92
N ASP A 73 12.56 1.55 0.38
CA ASP A 73 11.87 0.27 0.58
C ASP A 73 11.91 -0.23 2.02
N ARG A 74 12.77 0.35 2.86
CA ARG A 74 12.81 -0.01 4.28
C ARG A 74 11.49 0.28 4.97
N ARG A 75 10.78 1.33 4.53
CA ARG A 75 9.46 1.71 5.05
C ARG A 75 8.36 0.69 4.73
N LEU A 76 8.50 -0.10 3.67
CA LEU A 76 7.54 -1.15 3.35
C LEU A 76 7.53 -2.26 4.42
N ARG A 77 8.66 -2.47 5.11
CA ARG A 77 8.78 -3.46 6.19
C ARG A 77 8.11 -3.00 7.49
N GLU A 78 7.80 -1.72 7.60
CA GLU A 78 7.10 -1.14 8.74
C GLU A 78 5.58 -1.14 8.54
N LEU A 79 5.09 -1.61 7.38
CA LEU A 79 3.66 -1.70 7.12
C LEU A 79 3.04 -2.87 7.90
N PRO A 80 1.79 -2.72 8.39
CA PRO A 80 1.07 -3.81 9.02
C PRO A 80 0.94 -5.03 8.12
N ALA A 81 0.96 -6.22 8.71
CA ALA A 81 0.84 -7.49 7.99
C ALA A 81 -0.42 -7.53 7.09
N GLY A 82 -0.25 -8.00 5.85
CA GLY A 82 -1.34 -8.07 4.88
C GLY A 82 -1.82 -6.72 4.33
N THR A 83 -1.09 -5.63 4.59
CA THR A 83 -1.27 -4.36 3.86
C THR A 83 -0.95 -4.59 2.39
N ARG A 84 -1.87 -4.24 1.49
CA ARG A 84 -1.65 -4.32 0.04
C ARG A 84 -1.46 -2.92 -0.52
N VAL A 85 -0.41 -2.71 -1.29
CA VAL A 85 -0.10 -1.43 -1.95
C VAL A 85 -0.21 -1.63 -3.46
N PHE A 86 -1.01 -0.79 -4.10
CA PHE A 86 -1.28 -0.77 -5.53
C PHE A 86 -0.74 0.54 -6.10
N GLY A 87 0.09 0.42 -7.14
CA GLY A 87 0.59 1.55 -7.92
C GLY A 87 -0.37 1.92 -9.04
N VAL A 88 -0.47 3.21 -9.34
CA VAL A 88 -1.25 3.75 -10.47
C VAL A 88 -0.41 4.82 -11.18
N HIS A 89 -0.41 4.75 -12.52
CA HIS A 89 0.22 5.71 -13.43
C HIS A 89 -0.75 6.79 -13.89
#